data_AF-A0A0F4J0D1-F1
#
_entry.id   AF-A0A0F4J0D1-F1
#
_cell.length_a   1.000
_cell.length_b   1.000
_cell.length_c   1.000
_cell.angle_alpha   90.00
_cell.angle_beta   90.00
_cell.angle_gamma   90.00
#
_symmetry.space_group_name_H-M   'P 1'
#
loop_
_entity.id
_entity.type
_entity.pdbx_description
1 polymer ?
#
loop_
_entity_poly.entity_id
_entity_poly.type
_entity_poly.pdbx_seq_one_letter_code
_entity_poly.pdbx_strand_id
1 'polypeptide(L)'
;MRGMGLTEQLVHPNPRQRADAARRVSGAVWDPGAEAELAGVLVEAACAEEDPGALEAQLGALVAVEAGISDLGLQRLGLLWPAPPVLERLLARAGRLQVSAPVTPGGPATLAVVRCLRGTPRTGSRLRTPDGAWVVLERIELYGRAVDRLDAGSTARVLLSGAGARGLEEWDRLEADPRARECVRRLRDPDPRVRCLAAEEAADRPDAWDGDDGRRLCAALARAAVAETDPEARQGELHALLRLGYFVSAPVLVLLRGLERGLVAPSLRPYLDDLLDERPPGDRVRR
;
A
#
# COMPACT_ATOMS: atom_id res chain seq x y z
N MET A 1 33.04 20.78 -3.03
CA MET A 1 32.51 19.66 -3.84
C MET A 1 31.01 19.60 -3.61
N ARG A 2 30.17 19.77 -4.63
CA ARG A 2 28.73 19.54 -4.48
C ARG A 2 28.52 18.02 -4.39
N GLY A 3 27.87 17.55 -3.34
CA GLY A 3 27.51 16.14 -3.23
C GLY A 3 26.59 15.75 -4.40
N MET A 4 26.81 14.58 -4.97
CA MET A 4 25.98 14.00 -6.02
C MET A 4 24.52 13.93 -5.53
N GLY A 5 23.55 14.26 -6.40
CA GLY A 5 22.13 14.24 -6.08
C GLY A 5 21.61 12.81 -5.81
N LEU A 6 20.47 12.68 -5.13
CA LEU A 6 19.94 11.36 -4.77
C LEU A 6 19.50 10.55 -6.00
N THR A 7 18.91 11.22 -7.00
CA THR A 7 18.52 10.63 -8.28
C THR A 7 19.73 10.13 -9.07
N GLU A 8 20.82 10.91 -9.11
CA GLU A 8 22.10 10.52 -9.73
C GLU A 8 22.69 9.27 -9.05
N GLN A 9 22.57 9.18 -7.72
CA GLN A 9 23.07 8.02 -6.95
C GLN A 9 22.25 6.75 -7.19
N LEU A 10 20.95 6.86 -7.48
CA LEU A 10 20.09 5.72 -7.78
C LEU A 10 20.43 5.03 -9.12
N VAL A 11 21.04 5.77 -10.05
CA VAL A 11 21.50 5.24 -11.36
C VAL A 11 23.02 5.07 -11.43
N HIS A 12 23.72 5.20 -10.30
CA HIS A 12 25.18 5.11 -10.25
C HIS A 12 25.66 3.71 -10.70
N PRO A 13 26.78 3.56 -11.44
CA PRO A 13 27.22 2.25 -11.97
C PRO A 13 27.54 1.20 -10.88
N ASN A 14 27.93 1.64 -9.68
CA ASN A 14 28.18 0.75 -8.54
C ASN A 14 26.87 0.33 -7.81
N PRO A 15 26.51 -0.97 -7.78
CA PRO A 15 25.29 -1.46 -7.15
C PRO A 15 25.20 -1.13 -5.66
N ARG A 16 26.33 -1.10 -4.93
CA ARG A 16 26.33 -0.75 -3.50
C ARG A 16 25.84 0.69 -3.28
N GLN A 17 26.27 1.62 -4.13
CA GLN A 17 25.84 3.02 -4.03
C GLN A 17 24.36 3.19 -4.38
N ARG A 18 23.85 2.45 -5.37
CA ARG A 18 22.42 2.42 -5.68
C ARG A 18 21.61 1.87 -4.50
N ALA A 19 22.06 0.78 -3.88
CA ALA A 19 21.42 0.21 -2.70
C ALA A 19 21.41 1.19 -1.51
N ASP A 20 22.51 1.91 -1.26
CA ASP A 20 22.59 2.94 -0.22
C ASP A 20 21.69 4.15 -0.50
N ALA A 21 21.55 4.54 -1.76
CA ALA A 21 20.60 5.58 -2.18
C ALA A 21 19.16 5.12 -1.96
N ALA A 22 18.80 3.90 -2.37
CA ALA A 22 17.47 3.34 -2.19
C ALA A 22 17.10 3.19 -0.70
N ARG A 23 18.04 2.79 0.16
CA ARG A 23 17.84 2.78 1.62
C ARG A 23 17.53 4.17 2.18
N ARG A 24 18.21 5.21 1.68
CA ARG A 24 17.90 6.60 2.06
C ARG A 24 16.54 7.06 1.57
N VAL A 25 16.14 6.70 0.35
CA VAL A 25 14.76 6.92 -0.12
C VAL A 25 13.75 6.30 0.83
N SER A 26 13.99 5.04 1.23
CA SER A 26 13.09 4.29 2.12
C SER A 26 12.90 4.92 3.50
N GLY A 27 13.93 5.61 4.00
CA GLY A 27 13.97 6.20 5.34
C GLY A 27 13.50 7.66 5.41
N ALA A 28 13.28 8.31 4.26
CA ALA A 28 12.92 9.72 4.20
C ALA A 28 11.43 9.92 3.86
N VAL A 29 10.91 11.08 4.24
CA VAL A 29 9.61 11.61 3.78
C VAL A 29 9.90 12.58 2.64
N TRP A 30 9.20 12.41 1.53
CA TRP A 30 9.39 13.18 0.31
C TRP A 30 8.18 14.07 0.07
N ASP A 31 8.40 15.27 -0.45
CA ASP A 31 7.30 16.05 -1.01
C ASP A 31 6.74 15.36 -2.27
N PRO A 32 5.48 15.62 -2.66
CA PRO A 32 4.86 14.92 -3.79
C PRO A 32 5.60 15.05 -5.13
N GLY A 33 6.29 16.18 -5.37
CA GLY A 33 7.04 16.41 -6.60
C GLY A 33 8.29 15.54 -6.66
N ALA A 34 9.10 15.58 -5.60
CA ALA A 34 10.26 14.71 -5.46
C ALA A 34 9.88 13.22 -5.41
N GLU A 35 8.74 12.87 -4.81
CA GLU A 35 8.24 11.49 -4.76
C GLU A 35 7.99 10.94 -6.17
N ALA A 36 7.30 11.70 -7.02
CA ALA A 36 7.01 11.26 -8.39
C ALA A 36 8.28 11.10 -9.23
N GLU A 37 9.23 12.03 -9.08
CA GLU A 37 10.54 11.95 -9.75
C GLU A 37 11.33 10.71 -9.28
N LEU A 38 11.46 10.52 -7.95
CA LEU A 38 12.15 9.38 -7.36
C LEU A 38 11.49 8.05 -7.72
N ALA A 39 10.16 8.00 -7.76
CA ALA A 39 9.41 6.82 -8.19
C ALA A 39 9.74 6.45 -9.65
N GLY A 40 9.78 7.43 -10.55
CA GLY A 40 10.19 7.21 -11.94
C GLY A 40 11.61 6.64 -12.03
N VAL A 41 12.57 7.27 -11.35
CA VAL A 41 13.98 6.83 -11.35
C VAL A 41 14.14 5.44 -10.73
N LEU A 42 13.44 5.14 -9.63
CA LEU A 42 13.49 3.83 -8.98
C LEU A 42 12.89 2.73 -9.84
N VAL A 43 11.80 3.01 -10.56
CA VAL A 43 11.22 2.04 -11.51
C VAL A 43 12.22 1.72 -12.61
N GLU A 44 12.85 2.73 -13.20
CA GLU A 44 13.83 2.54 -14.26
C GLU A 44 15.08 1.80 -13.75
N ALA A 45 15.60 2.20 -12.59
CA ALA A 45 16.73 1.54 -11.96
C ALA A 45 16.43 0.07 -11.64
N ALA A 46 15.27 -0.23 -11.04
CA ALA A 46 14.87 -1.60 -10.74
C ALA A 46 14.66 -2.46 -11.99
N CYS A 47 14.19 -1.88 -13.09
CA CYS A 47 14.02 -2.62 -14.35
C CYS A 47 15.36 -2.96 -15.03
N ALA A 48 16.40 -2.18 -14.76
CA ALA A 48 17.74 -2.36 -15.34
C ALA A 48 18.72 -3.05 -14.37
N GLU A 49 18.30 -3.39 -13.16
CA GLU A 49 19.18 -3.90 -12.12
C GLU A 49 19.46 -5.39 -12.26
N GLU A 50 20.75 -5.74 -12.25
CA GLU A 50 21.24 -7.12 -12.33
C GLU A 50 21.73 -7.63 -10.96
N ASP A 51 22.11 -6.74 -10.04
CA ASP A 51 22.55 -7.10 -8.69
C ASP A 51 21.34 -7.33 -7.75
N PRO A 52 21.18 -8.54 -7.18
CA PRO A 52 20.01 -8.86 -6.36
C PRO A 52 19.85 -7.97 -5.12
N GLY A 53 20.97 -7.56 -4.49
CA GLY A 53 20.93 -6.75 -3.27
C GLY A 53 20.54 -5.29 -3.55
N ALA A 54 20.99 -4.74 -4.67
CA ALA A 54 20.54 -3.44 -5.13
C ALA A 54 19.07 -3.46 -5.59
N LEU A 55 18.64 -4.51 -6.29
CA LEU A 55 17.25 -4.68 -6.72
C LEU A 55 16.31 -4.75 -5.52
N GLU A 56 16.65 -5.56 -4.51
CA GLU A 56 15.85 -5.65 -3.28
C GLU A 56 15.74 -4.30 -2.57
N ALA A 57 16.83 -3.54 -2.48
CA ALA A 57 16.82 -2.22 -1.88
C ALA A 57 15.96 -1.22 -2.67
N GLN A 58 16.04 -1.21 -4.00
CA GLN A 58 15.23 -0.36 -4.88
C GLN A 58 13.74 -0.70 -4.80
N LEU A 59 13.39 -2.00 -4.82
CA LEU A 59 12.00 -2.44 -4.64
C LEU A 59 11.46 -2.10 -3.26
N GLY A 60 12.30 -2.19 -2.21
CA GLY A 60 11.96 -1.71 -0.87
C GLY A 60 11.66 -0.20 -0.85
N ALA A 61 12.45 0.59 -1.57
CA ALA A 61 12.29 2.03 -1.68
C ALA A 61 11.01 2.45 -2.42
N LEU A 62 10.56 1.67 -3.40
CA LEU A 62 9.31 1.93 -4.11
C LEU A 62 8.09 1.96 -3.18
N VAL A 63 8.13 1.28 -2.03
CA VAL A 63 7.05 1.37 -1.02
C VAL A 63 6.98 2.77 -0.39
N ALA A 64 8.13 3.44 -0.23
CA ALA A 64 8.17 4.80 0.32
C ALA A 64 7.63 5.81 -0.68
N VAL A 65 7.87 5.61 -1.98
CA VAL A 65 7.44 6.51 -3.07
C VAL A 65 6.24 5.98 -3.87
N GLU A 66 5.47 5.06 -3.29
CA GLU A 66 4.40 4.33 -4.00
C GLU A 66 3.34 5.27 -4.56
N ALA A 67 3.04 6.38 -3.87
CA ALA A 67 2.02 7.32 -4.33
C ALA A 67 2.45 8.00 -5.64
N GLY A 68 3.76 8.21 -5.83
CA GLY A 68 4.36 8.74 -7.05
C GLY A 68 4.48 7.76 -8.22
N ILE A 69 4.27 6.45 -8.01
CA ILE A 69 4.41 5.46 -9.09
C ILE A 69 3.25 5.59 -10.08
N SER A 70 3.58 5.88 -11.33
CA SER A 70 2.60 5.92 -12.43
C SER A 70 2.08 4.53 -12.79
N ASP A 71 0.93 4.48 -13.47
CA ASP A 71 0.37 3.22 -13.97
C ASP A 71 1.33 2.49 -14.92
N LEU A 72 2.03 3.24 -15.78
CA LEU A 72 3.06 2.69 -16.66
C LEU A 72 4.23 2.12 -15.85
N GLY A 73 4.61 2.78 -14.76
CA GLY A 73 5.66 2.29 -13.87
C GLY A 73 5.30 0.96 -13.21
N LEU A 74 4.07 0.83 -12.71
CA LEU A 74 3.57 -0.44 -12.17
C LEU A 74 3.54 -1.54 -13.23
N GLN A 75 3.12 -1.21 -14.46
CA GLN A 75 3.13 -2.18 -15.56
C GLN A 75 4.54 -2.68 -15.87
N ARG A 76 5.54 -1.78 -15.92
CA ARG A 76 6.95 -2.14 -16.16
C ARG A 76 7.49 -3.05 -15.06
N LEU A 77 7.22 -2.71 -13.80
CA LEU A 77 7.63 -3.54 -12.68
C LEU A 77 6.99 -4.94 -12.73
N GLY A 78 5.75 -5.04 -13.20
CA GLY A 78 5.06 -6.33 -13.41
C GLY A 78 5.73 -7.27 -14.41
N LEU A 79 6.71 -6.79 -15.18
CA LEU A 79 7.51 -7.61 -16.10
C LEU A 79 8.73 -8.25 -15.42
N LEU A 80 9.07 -7.86 -14.19
CA LEU A 80 10.19 -8.42 -13.45
C LEU A 80 9.83 -9.81 -12.93
N TRP A 81 10.45 -10.84 -13.52
CA TRP A 81 10.23 -12.24 -13.14
C TRP A 81 11.52 -12.93 -12.69
N PRO A 82 11.49 -13.72 -11.60
CA PRO A 82 10.38 -13.86 -10.64
C PRO A 82 10.21 -12.59 -9.79
N ALA A 83 8.97 -12.18 -9.54
CA ALA A 83 8.67 -10.98 -8.78
C ALA A 83 9.04 -11.14 -7.29
N PRO A 84 9.88 -10.28 -6.71
CA PRO A 84 10.17 -10.34 -5.27
C PRO A 84 8.90 -10.05 -4.43
N PRO A 85 8.77 -10.56 -3.19
CA PRO A 85 7.55 -10.41 -2.37
C PRO A 85 7.11 -8.96 -2.12
N VAL A 86 8.04 -8.00 -2.16
CA VAL A 86 7.72 -6.57 -2.07
C VAL A 86 6.99 -6.10 -3.32
N LEU A 87 7.48 -6.47 -4.50
CA LEU A 87 6.88 -6.15 -5.77
C LEU A 87 5.50 -6.80 -5.92
N GLU A 88 5.36 -8.06 -5.54
CA GLU A 88 4.05 -8.73 -5.58
C GLU A 88 2.99 -8.02 -4.73
N ARG A 89 3.38 -7.47 -3.57
CA ARG A 89 2.48 -6.70 -2.70
C ARG A 89 2.10 -5.37 -3.33
N LEU A 90 3.05 -4.67 -3.95
CA LEU A 90 2.78 -3.41 -4.66
C LEU A 90 1.81 -3.62 -5.82
N LEU A 91 2.02 -4.68 -6.61
CA LEU A 91 1.17 -4.97 -7.77
C LEU A 91 -0.22 -5.47 -7.35
N ALA A 92 -0.34 -6.29 -6.30
CA ALA A 92 -1.64 -6.74 -5.81
C ALA A 92 -2.59 -5.57 -5.46
N ARG A 93 -2.02 -4.48 -4.93
CA ARG A 93 -2.74 -3.27 -4.52
C ARG A 93 -3.17 -2.37 -5.66
N ALA A 94 -2.62 -2.56 -6.85
CA ALA A 94 -3.03 -1.85 -8.06
C ALA A 94 -4.06 -2.63 -8.89
N GLY A 95 -4.57 -3.75 -8.34
CA GLY A 95 -5.45 -4.69 -9.02
C GLY A 95 -6.60 -4.02 -9.75
N ARG A 96 -6.67 -4.23 -11.07
CA ARG A 96 -7.84 -3.88 -11.87
C ARG A 96 -8.26 -5.09 -12.69
N LEU A 97 -9.49 -5.52 -12.53
CA LEU A 97 -10.10 -6.61 -13.30
C LEU A 97 -11.16 -6.04 -14.24
N GLN A 98 -11.30 -6.66 -15.40
CA GLN A 98 -12.44 -6.47 -16.29
C GLN A 98 -13.25 -7.75 -16.33
N VAL A 99 -14.54 -7.65 -16.04
CA VAL A 99 -15.48 -8.78 -16.03
C VAL A 99 -15.85 -9.19 -17.44
N SER A 100 -15.95 -10.50 -17.65
CA SER A 100 -16.39 -11.16 -18.88
C SER A 100 -17.29 -12.33 -18.50
N ALA A 101 -18.44 -12.48 -19.15
CA ALA A 101 -19.37 -13.58 -18.90
C ALA A 101 -19.69 -13.86 -17.40
N PRO A 102 -20.26 -12.89 -16.66
CA PRO A 102 -20.71 -13.12 -15.29
C PRO A 102 -21.88 -14.12 -15.25
N VAL A 103 -21.85 -15.04 -14.29
CA VAL A 103 -22.87 -16.05 -14.05
C VAL A 103 -23.16 -16.07 -12.55
N THR A 104 -24.44 -15.90 -12.19
CA THR A 104 -24.89 -15.88 -10.79
C THR A 104 -25.60 -17.20 -10.46
N PRO A 105 -24.91 -18.21 -9.90
CA PRO A 105 -25.51 -19.51 -9.61
C PRO A 105 -26.40 -19.46 -8.36
N GLY A 106 -27.53 -18.76 -8.41
CA GLY A 106 -28.59 -18.73 -7.37
C GLY A 106 -28.19 -18.21 -5.97
N GLY A 107 -26.91 -17.95 -5.72
CA GLY A 107 -26.35 -17.53 -4.43
C GLY A 107 -25.94 -16.06 -4.36
N PRO A 108 -25.27 -15.62 -3.28
CA PRO A 108 -24.73 -14.26 -3.15
C PRO A 108 -23.42 -14.04 -3.93
N ALA A 109 -22.83 -15.11 -4.46
CA ALA A 109 -21.59 -15.05 -5.23
C ALA A 109 -21.86 -15.08 -6.74
N THR A 110 -20.94 -14.48 -7.48
CA THR A 110 -20.93 -14.46 -8.95
C THR A 110 -19.65 -15.14 -9.43
N LEU A 111 -19.83 -16.10 -10.32
CA LEU A 111 -18.76 -16.70 -11.06
C LEU A 111 -18.55 -15.88 -12.34
N ALA A 112 -17.33 -15.45 -12.63
CA ALA A 112 -17.05 -14.69 -13.84
C ALA A 112 -15.76 -15.16 -14.50
N VAL A 113 -15.61 -14.91 -15.79
CA VAL A 113 -14.29 -14.82 -16.41
C VAL A 113 -13.82 -13.38 -16.22
N VAL A 114 -12.56 -13.16 -15.88
CA VAL A 114 -12.01 -11.81 -15.76
C VAL A 114 -10.70 -11.71 -16.50
N ARG A 115 -10.43 -10.53 -17.05
CA ARG A 115 -9.09 -10.15 -17.51
C ARG A 115 -8.45 -9.23 -16.47
N CYS A 116 -7.24 -9.58 -16.03
CA CYS A 116 -6.45 -8.68 -15.21
C CYS A 116 -5.84 -7.59 -16.10
N LEU A 117 -6.33 -6.36 -15.94
CA LEU A 117 -5.86 -5.22 -16.73
C LEU A 117 -4.55 -4.66 -16.17
N ARG A 118 -4.39 -4.66 -14.84
CA ARG A 118 -3.16 -4.26 -14.15
C ARG A 118 -3.09 -4.85 -12.74
N GLY A 119 -1.88 -4.85 -12.19
CA GLY A 119 -1.60 -5.35 -10.86
C GLY A 119 -1.57 -6.88 -10.77
N THR A 120 -1.68 -7.39 -9.55
CA THR A 120 -1.65 -8.83 -9.26
C THR A 120 -2.69 -9.22 -8.20
N PRO A 121 -4.01 -9.05 -8.47
CA PRO A 121 -5.06 -9.38 -7.50
C PRO A 121 -4.89 -10.78 -6.92
N ARG A 122 -5.20 -10.94 -5.63
CA ARG A 122 -5.06 -12.19 -4.91
C ARG A 122 -6.40 -12.68 -4.39
N THR A 123 -6.49 -13.97 -4.09
CA THR A 123 -7.60 -14.47 -3.29
C THR A 123 -7.69 -13.68 -1.98
N GLY A 124 -8.89 -13.23 -1.61
CA GLY A 124 -9.16 -12.32 -0.50
C GLY A 124 -9.09 -10.83 -0.84
N SER A 125 -8.60 -10.44 -2.03
CA SER A 125 -8.58 -9.03 -2.44
C SER A 125 -9.99 -8.45 -2.49
N ARG A 126 -10.16 -7.27 -1.88
CA ARG A 126 -11.39 -6.48 -1.98
C ARG A 126 -11.29 -5.54 -3.18
N LEU A 127 -12.30 -5.55 -4.04
CA LEU A 127 -12.39 -4.69 -5.21
C LEU A 127 -13.71 -3.94 -5.20
N ARG A 128 -13.69 -2.71 -5.71
CA ARG A 128 -14.86 -1.87 -5.91
C ARG A 128 -15.44 -2.09 -7.29
N THR A 129 -16.76 -2.22 -7.34
CA THR A 129 -17.55 -2.20 -8.56
C THR A 129 -17.76 -0.75 -9.05
N PRO A 130 -18.24 -0.53 -10.29
CA PRO A 130 -18.50 0.81 -10.81
C PRO A 130 -19.51 1.63 -10.01
N ASP A 131 -20.50 0.98 -9.39
CA ASP A 131 -21.49 1.60 -8.49
C ASP A 131 -20.95 1.83 -7.06
N GLY A 132 -19.69 1.48 -6.81
CA GLY A 132 -19.02 1.65 -5.53
C GLY A 132 -19.33 0.56 -4.50
N ALA A 133 -20.06 -0.51 -4.84
CA ALA A 133 -20.20 -1.66 -3.95
C ALA A 133 -18.87 -2.43 -3.83
N TRP A 134 -18.80 -3.30 -2.82
CA TRP A 134 -17.63 -4.15 -2.58
C TRP A 134 -17.86 -5.55 -3.13
N VAL A 135 -16.82 -6.08 -3.76
CA VAL A 135 -16.67 -7.51 -4.02
C VAL A 135 -15.37 -8.04 -3.42
N VAL A 136 -15.36 -9.32 -3.07
CA VAL A 136 -14.19 -10.05 -2.59
C VAL A 136 -13.85 -11.13 -3.61
N LEU A 137 -12.57 -11.21 -3.98
CA LEU A 137 -12.05 -12.24 -4.86
C LEU A 137 -11.84 -13.54 -4.09
N GLU A 138 -12.84 -14.42 -4.03
CA GLU A 138 -12.84 -15.64 -3.21
C GLU A 138 -11.97 -16.77 -3.79
N ARG A 139 -11.88 -16.83 -5.12
CA ARG A 139 -11.16 -17.89 -5.81
C ARG A 139 -10.70 -17.42 -7.18
N ILE A 140 -9.51 -17.86 -7.58
CA ILE A 140 -8.95 -17.64 -8.91
C ILE A 140 -8.62 -19.00 -9.52
N GLU A 141 -9.05 -19.23 -10.75
CA GLU A 141 -8.77 -20.42 -11.54
C GLU A 141 -8.15 -20.05 -12.88
N LEU A 142 -6.90 -20.44 -13.08
CA LEU A 142 -6.18 -20.28 -14.35
C LEU A 142 -6.11 -21.64 -15.05
N TYR A 143 -6.70 -21.75 -16.24
CA TYR A 143 -6.76 -23.00 -17.02
C TYR A 143 -7.26 -24.21 -16.22
N GLY A 144 -8.28 -24.00 -15.38
CA GLY A 144 -8.91 -25.04 -14.55
C GLY A 144 -8.12 -25.41 -13.28
N ARG A 145 -7.03 -24.70 -12.96
CA ARG A 145 -6.26 -24.91 -11.72
C ARG A 145 -6.45 -23.72 -10.78
N ALA A 146 -6.69 -24.01 -9.50
CA ALA A 146 -6.72 -22.98 -8.48
C ALA A 146 -5.34 -22.33 -8.32
N VAL A 147 -5.32 -20.99 -8.24
CA VAL A 147 -4.13 -20.18 -7.99
C VAL A 147 -4.49 -19.09 -6.97
N ASP A 148 -3.50 -18.60 -6.24
CA ASP A 148 -3.74 -17.57 -5.21
C ASP A 148 -3.67 -16.14 -5.76
N ARG A 149 -3.25 -15.98 -7.02
CA ARG A 149 -3.01 -14.68 -7.65
C ARG A 149 -3.30 -14.67 -9.15
N LEU A 150 -3.58 -13.49 -9.69
CA LEU A 150 -3.79 -13.27 -11.12
C LEU A 150 -2.87 -12.18 -11.67
N ASP A 151 -1.91 -12.54 -12.52
CA ASP A 151 -0.95 -11.58 -13.09
C ASP A 151 -1.58 -10.70 -14.18
N ALA A 152 -1.06 -9.47 -14.33
CA ALA A 152 -1.50 -8.54 -15.36
C ALA A 152 -1.44 -9.16 -16.77
N GLY A 153 -2.48 -8.90 -17.57
CA GLY A 153 -2.67 -9.48 -18.89
C GLY A 153 -3.32 -10.86 -18.91
N SER A 154 -3.36 -11.56 -17.77
CA SER A 154 -3.96 -12.90 -17.68
C SER A 154 -5.48 -12.86 -17.68
N THR A 155 -6.09 -13.94 -18.17
CA THR A 155 -7.53 -14.19 -18.07
C THR A 155 -7.78 -15.42 -17.20
N ALA A 156 -8.64 -15.30 -16.21
CA ALA A 156 -8.95 -16.38 -15.28
C ALA A 156 -10.45 -16.46 -15.01
N ARG A 157 -10.91 -17.63 -14.59
CA ARG A 157 -12.23 -17.81 -14.00
C ARG A 157 -12.12 -17.48 -12.51
N VAL A 158 -13.02 -16.65 -12.00
CA VAL A 158 -13.00 -16.20 -10.61
C VAL A 158 -14.35 -16.38 -9.95
N LEU A 159 -14.32 -16.57 -8.63
CA LEU A 159 -15.50 -16.47 -7.78
C LEU A 159 -15.43 -15.15 -7.03
N LEU A 160 -16.47 -14.33 -7.17
CA LEU A 160 -16.61 -13.03 -6.54
C LEU A 160 -17.77 -13.10 -5.54
N SER A 161 -17.56 -12.63 -4.31
CA SER A 161 -18.61 -12.52 -3.29
C SER A 161 -18.81 -11.06 -2.87
N GLY A 162 -19.79 -10.79 -2.01
CA GLY A 162 -20.05 -9.46 -1.46
C GLY A 162 -21.25 -8.76 -2.11
N ALA A 163 -21.59 -7.59 -1.57
CA ALA A 163 -22.80 -6.85 -1.95
C ALA A 163 -22.83 -6.47 -3.44
N GLY A 164 -21.67 -6.21 -4.04
CA GLY A 164 -21.56 -5.83 -5.45
C GLY A 164 -21.55 -7.01 -6.42
N ALA A 165 -21.44 -8.26 -5.96
CA ALA A 165 -21.16 -9.39 -6.86
C ALA A 165 -22.34 -9.70 -7.80
N ARG A 166 -23.58 -9.62 -7.29
CA ARG A 166 -24.79 -10.00 -8.06
C ARG A 166 -25.12 -9.06 -9.21
N GLY A 167 -24.69 -7.80 -9.11
CA GLY A 167 -24.98 -6.76 -10.09
C GLY A 167 -23.92 -6.62 -11.18
N LEU A 168 -22.93 -7.53 -11.23
CA LEU A 168 -21.84 -7.43 -12.20
C LEU A 168 -22.33 -7.73 -13.61
N GLU A 169 -22.04 -6.81 -14.51
CA GLU A 169 -22.29 -6.91 -15.94
C GLU A 169 -21.02 -7.26 -16.71
N GLU A 170 -21.20 -7.69 -17.96
CA GLU A 170 -20.07 -7.85 -18.86
C GLU A 170 -19.40 -6.48 -19.07
N TRP A 171 -18.07 -6.46 -19.05
CA TRP A 171 -17.22 -5.27 -19.18
C TRP A 171 -17.09 -4.38 -17.94
N ASP A 172 -17.77 -4.70 -16.84
CA ASP A 172 -17.57 -4.02 -15.57
C ASP A 172 -16.10 -4.04 -15.15
N ARG A 173 -15.65 -2.93 -14.58
CA ARG A 173 -14.29 -2.76 -14.07
C ARG A 173 -14.31 -2.84 -12.56
N LEU A 174 -13.53 -3.77 -12.03
CA LEU A 174 -13.31 -3.92 -10.60
C LEU A 174 -11.96 -3.32 -10.25
N GLU A 175 -11.92 -2.44 -9.26
CA GLU A 175 -10.69 -1.72 -8.89
C GLU A 175 -10.37 -1.92 -7.41
N ALA A 176 -9.09 -2.13 -7.09
CA ALA A 176 -8.64 -1.96 -5.71
C ALA A 176 -9.00 -0.56 -5.21
N ASP A 177 -9.40 -0.43 -3.95
CA ASP A 177 -9.91 0.84 -3.42
C ASP A 177 -8.79 1.88 -3.39
N PRO A 178 -8.90 2.97 -4.18
CA PRO A 178 -7.85 3.97 -4.23
C PRO A 178 -7.74 4.75 -2.92
N ARG A 179 -8.72 4.67 -2.01
CA ARG A 179 -8.78 5.49 -0.80
C ARG A 179 -7.57 5.30 0.10
N ALA A 180 -7.08 4.08 0.30
CA ALA A 180 -5.91 3.87 1.15
C ALA A 180 -4.68 4.60 0.57
N ARG A 181 -4.46 4.48 -0.75
CA ARG A 181 -3.41 5.22 -1.46
C ARG A 181 -3.62 6.72 -1.39
N GLU A 182 -4.85 7.18 -1.52
CA GLU A 182 -5.20 8.60 -1.51
C GLU A 182 -5.06 9.23 -0.11
N CYS A 183 -5.45 8.52 0.96
CA CYS A 183 -5.16 8.93 2.33
C CYS A 183 -3.65 9.00 2.58
N VAL A 184 -2.89 7.99 2.16
CA VAL A 184 -1.41 8.02 2.28
C VAL A 184 -0.81 9.21 1.52
N ARG A 185 -1.34 9.54 0.34
CA ARG A 185 -0.92 10.71 -0.44
C ARG A 185 -1.21 12.02 0.31
N ARG A 186 -2.44 12.18 0.84
CA ARG A 186 -2.84 13.39 1.58
C ARG A 186 -2.15 13.56 2.92
N LEU A 187 -1.77 12.46 3.59
CA LEU A 187 -0.92 12.49 4.79
C LEU A 187 0.49 13.03 4.54
N ARG A 188 0.87 13.24 3.28
CA ARG A 188 2.15 13.84 2.87
C ARG A 188 1.97 15.23 2.25
N ASP A 189 0.74 15.74 2.22
CA ASP A 189 0.47 17.07 1.71
C ASP A 189 1.23 18.11 2.54
N PRO A 190 1.80 19.18 1.96
CA PRO A 190 2.48 20.22 2.73
C PRO A 190 1.56 20.97 3.69
N ASP A 191 0.25 21.05 3.43
CA ASP A 191 -0.71 21.70 4.32
C ASP A 191 -1.10 20.77 5.50
N PRO A 192 -0.81 21.15 6.77
CA PRO A 192 -1.20 20.36 7.94
C PRO A 192 -2.71 20.09 8.02
N ARG A 193 -3.55 20.97 7.47
CA ARG A 193 -5.00 20.77 7.46
C ARG A 193 -5.41 19.60 6.59
N VAL A 194 -4.75 19.43 5.44
CA VAL A 194 -5.01 18.30 4.53
C VAL A 194 -4.57 16.99 5.17
N ARG A 195 -3.42 16.99 5.87
CA ARG A 195 -2.95 15.82 6.63
C ARG A 195 -3.91 15.43 7.75
N CYS A 196 -4.37 16.41 8.54
CA CYS A 196 -5.34 16.20 9.61
C CYS A 196 -6.65 15.57 9.06
N LEU A 197 -7.22 16.14 8.00
CA LEU A 197 -8.42 15.60 7.35
C LEU A 197 -8.22 14.18 6.81
N ALA A 198 -7.04 13.86 6.29
CA ALA A 198 -6.72 12.51 5.83
C ALA A 198 -6.62 11.52 6.98
N ALA A 199 -6.08 11.94 8.13
CA ALA A 199 -6.03 11.13 9.35
C ALA A 199 -7.45 10.87 9.90
N GLU A 200 -8.29 11.91 9.95
CA GLU A 200 -9.70 11.77 10.34
C GLU A 200 -10.46 10.80 9.44
N GLU A 201 -10.33 10.94 8.11
CA GLU A 201 -10.99 10.01 7.17
C GLU A 201 -10.51 8.57 7.35
N ALA A 202 -9.21 8.37 7.65
CA ALA A 202 -8.68 7.05 7.96
C ALA A 202 -9.30 6.47 9.25
N ALA A 203 -9.50 7.30 10.26
CA ALA A 203 -10.02 6.95 11.58
C ALA A 203 -11.54 6.71 11.62
N ASP A 204 -12.29 7.37 10.74
CA ASP A 204 -13.76 7.29 10.68
C ASP A 204 -14.27 5.95 10.14
N ARG A 205 -13.40 5.18 9.47
CA ARG A 205 -13.79 3.97 8.76
C ARG A 205 -12.82 2.80 9.00
N PRO A 206 -12.55 2.40 10.26
CA PRO A 206 -11.60 1.33 10.54
C PRO A 206 -11.94 0.03 9.77
N ASP A 207 -13.22 -0.34 9.72
CA ASP A 207 -13.70 -1.55 9.04
C ASP A 207 -13.64 -1.50 7.50
N ALA A 208 -13.36 -0.32 6.92
CA ALA A 208 -13.21 -0.17 5.48
C ALA A 208 -11.85 -0.66 4.98
N TRP A 209 -10.85 -0.75 5.85
CA TRP A 209 -9.50 -1.15 5.48
C TRP A 209 -9.34 -2.66 5.58
N ASP A 210 -8.66 -3.26 4.61
CA ASP A 210 -8.19 -4.63 4.77
C ASP A 210 -6.89 -4.69 5.60
N GLY A 211 -6.39 -5.90 5.86
CA GLY A 211 -5.17 -6.11 6.63
C GLY A 211 -3.95 -5.37 6.11
N ASP A 212 -3.78 -5.29 4.79
CA ASP A 212 -2.60 -4.69 4.17
C ASP A 212 -2.73 -3.17 4.10
N ASP A 213 -3.89 -2.67 3.69
CA ASP A 213 -4.17 -1.23 3.61
C ASP A 213 -4.16 -0.59 5.00
N GLY A 214 -4.75 -1.25 6.00
CA GLY A 214 -4.72 -0.80 7.38
C GLY A 214 -3.30 -0.69 7.93
N ARG A 215 -2.47 -1.72 7.72
CA ARG A 215 -1.04 -1.69 8.13
C ARG A 215 -0.28 -0.55 7.44
N ARG A 216 -0.58 -0.30 6.16
CA ARG A 216 0.03 0.78 5.40
C ARG A 216 -0.38 2.15 5.92
N LEU A 217 -1.68 2.35 6.19
CA LEU A 217 -2.19 3.59 6.77
C LEU A 217 -1.54 3.85 8.13
N CYS A 218 -1.43 2.85 9.01
CA CYS A 218 -0.70 2.99 10.27
C CYS A 218 0.77 3.37 10.05
N ALA A 219 1.46 2.75 9.08
CA ALA A 219 2.83 3.13 8.78
C ALA A 219 2.97 4.55 8.18
N ALA A 220 1.98 5.04 7.44
CA ALA A 220 1.97 6.40 6.93
C ALA A 220 1.68 7.41 8.04
N LEU A 221 0.64 7.18 8.84
CA LEU A 221 0.27 8.01 9.99
C LEU A 221 1.40 8.13 11.01
N ALA A 222 2.10 7.03 11.31
CA ALA A 222 3.22 7.09 12.26
C ALA A 222 4.40 7.90 11.74
N ARG A 223 4.69 7.83 10.43
CA ARG A 223 5.73 8.68 9.82
C ARG A 223 5.30 10.14 9.82
N ALA A 224 4.04 10.41 9.48
CA ALA A 224 3.48 11.76 9.51
C ALA A 224 3.58 12.33 10.93
N ALA A 225 3.10 11.62 11.94
CA ALA A 225 3.13 12.07 13.34
C ALA A 225 4.55 12.35 13.87
N VAL A 226 5.53 11.55 13.46
CA VAL A 226 6.95 11.75 13.82
C VAL A 226 7.57 12.96 13.13
N ALA A 227 7.21 13.21 11.87
CA ALA A 227 7.74 14.33 11.10
C ALA A 227 6.94 15.64 11.32
N GLU A 228 5.74 15.55 11.87
CA GLU A 228 4.82 16.67 11.97
C GLU A 228 5.37 17.76 12.89
N THR A 229 5.16 19.02 12.50
CA THR A 229 5.50 20.22 13.28
C THR A 229 4.26 20.92 13.83
N ASP A 230 3.11 20.77 13.17
CA ASP A 230 1.83 21.32 13.58
C ASP A 230 1.15 20.46 14.66
N PRO A 231 0.80 21.01 15.83
CA PRO A 231 0.22 20.23 16.92
C PRO A 231 -1.14 19.61 16.60
N GLU A 232 -2.00 20.28 15.82
CA GLU A 232 -3.35 19.79 15.50
C GLU A 232 -3.28 18.60 14.54
N ALA A 233 -2.49 18.73 13.47
CA ALA A 233 -2.25 17.62 12.54
C ALA A 233 -1.63 16.41 13.25
N ARG A 234 -0.63 16.62 14.11
CA ARG A 234 0.01 15.53 14.88
C ARG A 234 -1.00 14.83 15.77
N GLN A 235 -1.87 15.60 16.42
CA GLN A 235 -2.92 15.04 17.26
C GLN A 235 -3.91 14.22 16.44
N GLY A 236 -4.34 14.69 15.27
CA GLY A 236 -5.19 13.95 14.35
C GLY A 236 -4.58 12.63 13.89
N GLU A 237 -3.30 12.65 13.52
CA GLU A 237 -2.55 11.48 13.07
C GLU A 237 -2.38 10.42 14.17
N LEU A 238 -2.03 10.85 15.40
CA LEU A 238 -1.94 9.97 16.55
C LEU A 238 -3.31 9.42 16.96
N HIS A 239 -4.37 10.22 16.89
CA HIS A 239 -5.73 9.76 17.15
C HIS A 239 -6.14 8.68 16.14
N ALA A 240 -5.87 8.89 14.85
CA ALA A 240 -6.15 7.91 13.81
C ALA A 240 -5.39 6.59 14.02
N LEU A 241 -4.12 6.64 14.44
CA LEU A 241 -3.35 5.45 14.78
C LEU A 241 -3.98 4.63 15.90
N LEU A 242 -4.46 5.28 16.95
CA LEU A 242 -5.12 4.60 18.07
C LEU A 242 -6.42 3.93 17.62
N ARG A 243 -7.20 4.59 16.75
CA ARG A 243 -8.42 4.03 16.15
C ARG A 243 -8.13 2.83 15.24
N LEU A 244 -6.98 2.84 14.58
CA LEU A 244 -6.50 1.76 13.72
C LEU A 244 -5.57 0.77 14.47
N GLY A 245 -5.59 0.76 15.80
CA GLY A 245 -4.64 0.03 16.65
C GLY A 245 -4.44 -1.44 16.29
N TYR A 246 -5.48 -2.13 15.83
CA TYR A 246 -5.41 -3.53 15.43
C TYR A 246 -4.53 -3.80 14.19
N PHE A 247 -4.23 -2.78 13.38
CA PHE A 247 -3.29 -2.85 12.26
C PHE A 247 -1.87 -2.40 12.63
N VAL A 248 -1.64 -1.89 13.84
CA VAL A 248 -0.32 -1.43 14.26
C VAL A 248 0.63 -2.63 14.34
N SER A 249 1.77 -2.49 13.67
CA SER A 249 2.80 -3.53 13.59
C SER A 249 4.06 -3.11 14.33
N ALA A 250 4.95 -4.06 14.63
CA ALA A 250 6.20 -3.77 15.35
C ALA A 250 7.04 -2.64 14.71
N PRO A 251 7.19 -2.54 13.36
CA PRO A 251 7.87 -1.40 12.74
C PRO A 251 7.21 -0.04 13.01
N VAL A 252 5.88 0.00 13.09
CA VAL A 252 5.14 1.21 13.43
C VAL A 252 5.42 1.63 14.87
N LEU A 253 5.44 0.68 15.81
CA LEU A 253 5.80 0.95 17.20
C LEU A 253 7.25 1.47 17.33
N VAL A 254 8.18 0.95 16.54
CA VAL A 254 9.58 1.45 16.52
C VAL A 254 9.64 2.91 16.08
N LEU A 255 8.86 3.31 15.06
CA LEU A 255 8.77 4.71 14.63
C LEU A 255 8.22 5.59 15.75
N LEU A 256 7.12 5.16 16.38
CA LEU A 256 6.46 5.92 17.45
C LEU A 256 7.31 6.07 18.71
N ARG A 257 8.23 5.13 19.00
CA ARG A 257 9.19 5.28 20.11
C ARG A 257 10.19 6.41 19.90
N GLY A 258 10.42 6.84 18.66
CA GLY A 258 11.24 8.02 18.34
C GLY A 258 10.54 9.35 18.61
N LEU A 259 9.24 9.33 18.93
CA LEU A 259 8.46 10.54 19.14
C LEU A 259 8.77 11.19 20.50
N GLU A 260 9.11 12.47 20.49
CA GLU A 260 9.37 13.22 21.73
C GLU A 260 8.08 13.36 22.56
N ARG A 261 8.08 12.83 23.79
CA ARG A 261 6.88 12.80 24.65
C ARG A 261 6.38 14.19 25.03
N GLY A 262 7.25 15.19 25.07
CA GLY A 262 6.90 16.59 25.31
C GLY A 262 5.99 17.16 24.21
N LEU A 263 6.08 16.63 22.99
CA LEU A 263 5.34 17.07 21.81
C LEU A 263 3.96 16.40 21.66
N VAL A 264 3.63 15.44 22.52
CA VAL A 264 2.33 14.74 22.55
C VAL A 264 1.37 15.48 23.47
N ALA A 265 0.15 15.72 22.98
CA ALA A 265 -0.96 16.25 23.78
C ALA A 265 -1.17 15.39 25.05
N PRO A 266 -1.28 15.98 26.25
CA PRO A 266 -1.40 15.22 27.50
C PRO A 266 -2.52 14.18 27.51
N SER A 267 -3.62 14.44 26.81
CA SER A 267 -4.77 13.53 26.68
C SER A 267 -4.46 12.26 25.89
N LEU A 268 -3.51 12.29 24.96
CA LEU A 268 -3.13 11.14 24.13
C LEU A 268 -1.99 10.30 24.73
N ARG A 269 -1.23 10.84 25.69
CA ARG A 269 -0.07 10.15 26.27
C ARG A 269 -0.40 8.78 26.85
N PRO A 270 -1.45 8.62 27.68
CA PRO A 270 -1.77 7.30 28.26
C PRO A 270 -2.04 6.25 27.18
N TYR A 271 -2.80 6.61 26.14
CA TYR A 271 -3.11 5.69 25.05
C TYR A 271 -1.89 5.34 24.19
N LEU A 272 -0.99 6.31 23.97
CA LEU A 272 0.25 6.06 23.25
C LEU A 272 1.19 5.17 24.08
N ASP A 273 1.24 5.36 25.40
CA ASP A 273 2.01 4.52 26.31
C ASP A 273 1.45 3.09 26.32
N ASP A 274 0.13 2.94 26.45
CA ASP A 274 -0.54 1.64 26.33
C ASP A 274 -0.21 0.96 25.00
N LEU A 275 -0.31 1.68 23.87
CA LEU A 275 0.03 1.14 22.54
C LEU A 275 1.50 0.70 22.43
N LEU A 276 2.42 1.40 23.11
CA LEU A 276 3.86 1.12 23.07
C LEU A 276 4.29 0.01 24.05
N ASP A 277 3.53 -0.17 25.12
CA ASP A 277 3.68 -1.21 26.14
C ASP A 277 3.00 -2.52 25.71
N GLU A 278 2.00 -2.45 24.83
CA GLU A 278 1.42 -3.63 24.20
C GLU A 278 2.49 -4.43 23.45
N ARG A 279 2.75 -5.65 23.95
CA ARG A 279 3.54 -6.63 23.19
C ARG A 279 2.87 -6.82 21.82
N PRO A 280 3.64 -6.79 20.72
CA PRO A 280 3.07 -6.92 19.39
C PRO A 280 2.24 -8.20 19.30
N PRO A 281 1.06 -8.16 18.66
CA PRO A 281 0.08 -9.25 18.67
C PRO A 281 0.60 -10.60 18.09
N GLY A 282 1.81 -10.64 17.54
CA GLY A 282 2.50 -11.86 17.11
C GLY A 282 2.92 -12.81 18.25
N ASP A 283 2.94 -12.35 19.51
CA ASP A 283 3.29 -13.18 20.67
C ASP A 283 2.06 -13.81 21.38
N ARG A 284 0.83 -13.48 20.95
CA ARG A 284 -0.40 -13.95 21.61
C ARG A 284 -0.97 -15.25 21.03
N VAL A 285 -0.35 -15.84 19.99
CA VAL A 285 -0.76 -17.11 19.38
C VAL A 285 0.38 -18.13 19.45
N ARG A 286 0.51 -18.79 20.60
CA ARG A 286 1.08 -20.14 20.81
C ARG A 286 1.01 -20.48 22.31
N ARG A 287 -0.19 -20.80 22.78
CA ARG A 287 -0.43 -21.72 23.90
C ARG A 287 -1.62 -22.60 23.54
#